data_AF-A0A2X2VCL3-F1
#
_entry.id   AF-A0A2X2VCL3-F1
#
_cell.length_a   1.000
_cell.length_b   1.000
_cell.length_c   1.000
_cell.angle_alpha   90.00
_cell.angle_beta   90.00
_cell.angle_gamma   90.00
#
_symmetry.space_group_name_H-M   'P 1'
#
loop_
_entity.id
_entity.type
_entity.pdbx_description
1 polymer ?
#
loop_
_entity_poly.entity_id
_entity_poly.type
_entity_poly.pdbx_seq_one_letter_code
_entity_poly.pdbx_strand_id
1 'polypeptide(L)' 'MNGRSVARIKYLLRHIQLEEAEVLAQRTLEAQMATEVRHQVAAFMERRGMGGLIRGGR' A
#
# COMPACT_ATOMS: atom_id res chain seq x y z
N MET A 1 -16.64 5.27 5.90
CA MET A 1 -15.29 5.13 6.51
C MET A 1 -15.45 4.42 7.86
N ASN A 2 -14.84 3.25 8.07
CA ASN A 2 -14.94 2.50 9.34
C ASN A 2 -13.89 3.03 10.33
N GLY A 3 -14.29 3.39 11.56
CA GLY A 3 -13.40 3.90 12.60
C GLY A 3 -12.18 3.00 12.89
N ARG A 4 -12.34 1.68 12.79
CA ARG A 4 -11.25 0.69 12.99
C ARG A 4 -10.09 0.87 11.98
N SER A 5 -10.37 1.36 10.78
CA SER A 5 -9.37 1.51 9.73
C SER A 5 -8.61 2.83 9.79
N VAL A 6 -9.14 3.83 10.53
CA VAL A 6 -8.61 5.21 10.51
C VAL A 6 -7.15 5.26 10.96
N ALA A 7 -6.78 4.54 12.01
CA ALA A 7 -5.39 4.52 12.50
C ALA A 7 -4.42 3.93 11.47
N ARG A 8 -4.80 2.83 10.81
CA ARG A 8 -3.98 2.18 9.78
C ARG A 8 -3.83 3.07 8.55
N ILE A 9 -4.92 3.69 8.10
CA ILE A 9 -4.90 4.63 6.98
C ILE A 9 -4.02 5.85 7.30
N LYS A 10 -4.17 6.45 8.49
CA LYS A 10 -3.32 7.57 8.94
C LYS A 10 -1.85 7.19 9.02
N TYR A 11 -1.53 5.98 9.46
CA TYR A 11 -0.14 5.51 9.48
C TYR A 11 0.44 5.48 8.06
N LEU A 12 -0.27 4.91 7.08
CA LEU A 12 0.20 4.84 5.70
C LEU A 12 0.40 6.24 5.10
N LEU A 13 -0.56 7.14 5.28
CA LEU A 13 -0.48 8.52 4.76
C LEU A 13 0.66 9.34 5.39
N ARG A 14 1.13 8.99 6.59
CA ARG A 14 2.26 9.66 7.24
C ARG A 14 3.63 9.17 6.75
N HIS A 15 3.69 7.99 6.15
CA HIS A 15 4.96 7.32 5.81
C HIS A 15 5.17 7.11 4.31
N ILE A 16 4.13 7.33 3.50
CA ILE A 16 4.22 7.24 2.04
C ILE A 16 4.18 8.66 1.48
N GLN A 17 5.20 9.03 0.72
CA GLN A 17 5.20 10.31 -0.01
C GLN A 17 4.20 10.26 -1.16
N LEU A 18 3.61 11.40 -1.50
CA LEU A 18 2.57 11.48 -2.52
C LEU A 18 3.10 11.02 -3.88
N GLU A 19 4.29 11.48 -4.26
CA GLU A 19 4.93 11.18 -5.54
C GLU A 19 5.18 9.68 -5.69
N GLU A 20 5.56 9.01 -4.60
CA GLU A 20 5.76 7.57 -4.57
C GLU A 20 4.44 6.80 -4.74
N ALA A 21 3.37 7.30 -4.11
CA ALA A 21 2.03 6.72 -4.25
C ALA A 21 1.48 6.91 -5.66
N GLU A 22 1.70 8.06 -6.29
CA GLU A 22 1.32 8.34 -7.68
C GLU A 22 2.04 7.41 -8.66
N VAL A 23 3.36 7.23 -8.50
CA VAL A 23 4.13 6.29 -9.33
C VAL A 23 3.64 4.85 -9.15
N LEU A 24 3.34 4.43 -7.90
CA LEU A 24 2.76 3.13 -7.66
C LEU A 24 1.40 3.01 -8.36
N ALA A 25 0.51 3.98 -8.17
CA ALA A 25 -0.84 3.96 -8.74
C ALA A 25 -0.79 3.85 -10.27
N GLN A 26 0.03 4.66 -10.94
CA GLN A 26 0.16 4.62 -12.40
C GLN A 26 0.58 3.24 -12.90
N ARG A 27 1.62 2.63 -12.30
CA ARG A 27 2.07 1.28 -12.67
C ARG A 27 1.03 0.21 -12.38
N THR A 28 0.28 0.38 -11.30
CA THR A 28 -0.71 -0.59 -10.85
C THR A 28 -1.97 -0.56 -11.72
N LEU A 29 -2.31 0.61 -12.28
CA LEU A 29 -3.43 0.76 -13.22
C LEU A 29 -3.17 0.08 -14.57
N GLU A 30 -1.91 -0.17 -14.93
CA GLU A 30 -1.54 -0.89 -16.15
C GLU A 30 -1.64 -2.42 -16.00
N ALA A 31 -1.73 -2.92 -14.76
CA ALA A 31 -1.81 -4.35 -14.47
C ALA A 31 -3.13 -4.95 -14.99
N GLN A 32 -3.04 -6.13 -15.59
CA GLN A 32 -4.19 -6.84 -16.16
C GLN A 32 -4.85 -7.77 -15.13
N MET A 33 -4.10 -8.21 -14.13
CA MET A 33 -4.57 -9.14 -13.12
C MET A 33 -4.49 -8.56 -11.70
N ALA A 34 -5.50 -8.84 -10.88
CA ALA A 34 -5.50 -8.45 -9.47
C ALA A 34 -4.34 -9.05 -8.65
N THR A 35 -3.76 -10.17 -9.09
CA THR A 35 -2.56 -10.78 -8.50
C THR A 35 -1.32 -9.90 -8.71
N GLU A 36 -1.18 -9.29 -9.89
CA GLU A 36 -0.11 -8.36 -10.21
C GLU A 36 -0.21 -7.10 -9.35
N VAL A 37 -1.41 -6.55 -9.21
CA VAL A 37 -1.71 -5.44 -8.29
C VAL A 37 -1.24 -5.77 -6.87
N ARG A 38 -1.62 -6.95 -6.36
CA ARG A 38 -1.20 -7.41 -5.02
C ARG A 38 0.30 -7.54 -4.90
N HIS A 39 0.98 -8.12 -5.88
CA HIS A 39 2.44 -8.28 -5.87
C HIS A 39 3.17 -6.93 -5.90
N GLN A 40 2.74 -6.02 -6.78
CA GLN A 40 3.34 -4.69 -6.90
C GLN A 40 3.19 -3.88 -5.61
N VAL A 41 1.99 -3.87 -5.02
CA VAL A 41 1.72 -3.19 -3.75
C VAL A 41 2.49 -3.84 -2.60
N ALA A 42 2.53 -5.17 -2.50
CA ALA A 42 3.31 -5.87 -1.47
C ALA A 42 4.79 -5.52 -1.55
N ALA A 43 5.38 -5.58 -2.75
CA ALA A 43 6.79 -5.24 -2.96
C ALA A 43 7.08 -3.75 -2.65
N PHE A 44 6.16 -2.84 -2.96
CA PHE A 44 6.27 -1.42 -2.59
C PHE A 44 6.33 -1.23 -1.07
N MET A 45 5.50 -1.97 -0.33
CA MET A 45 5.41 -1.88 1.12
C MET A 45 6.62 -2.51 1.79
N GLU A 46 7.14 -3.62 1.26
CA GLU A 46 8.36 -4.27 1.77
C GLU A 46 9.60 -3.40 1.64
N ARG A 47 9.80 -2.76 0.48
CA ARG A 47 10.93 -1.85 0.25
C ARG A 47 10.95 -0.65 1.21
N ARG A 48 9.82 -0.30 1.82
CA ARG A 48 9.67 0.78 2.79
C ARG A 48 9.55 0.30 4.24
N GLY A 49 9.79 -0.99 4.50
CA GLY A 49 9.69 -1.56 5.85
C GLY A 49 8.27 -1.63 6.42
N MET A 50 7.24 -1.41 5.60
CA MET A 50 5.83 -1.39 6.01
C MET A 50 5.15 -2.75 5.97
N GLY A 51 5.88 -3.81 5.58
CA GLY A 51 5.33 -5.17 5.46
C GLY A 51 4.71 -5.72 6.74
N GLY A 52 5.15 -5.27 7.92
CA GLY A 52 4.60 -5.68 9.22
C GLY A 52 3.16 -5.19 9.47
N LEU A 53 2.78 -4.02 8.94
CA LEU A 53 1.44 -3.46 9.09
C LEU A 53 0.40 -4.17 8.19
N ILE A 54 0.86 -4.72 7.06
CA ILE A 54 0.00 -5.46 6.12
C ILE A 54 -0.09 -6.93 6.50
N ARG A 55 1.02 -7.53 6.95
CA ARG A 55 1.06 -8.95 7.39
C ARG A 55 0.49 -9.18 8.79
N GLY A 56 0.54 -8.19 9.68
CA GLY A 56 0.00 -8.25 11.05
C GLY A 56 -1.52 -8.11 11.15
N GLY A 57 -2.27 -8.63 10.16
CA GLY A 57 -3.72 -8.65 10.19
C GLY A 57 -4.21 -9.63 11.26
N ARG A 58 -4.82 -9.09 12.31
CA ARG A 58 -5.76 -9.82 13.17
C ARG A 58 -7.19 -9.39 12.81
#